data_AF-A0A0A0KLT0-F1
#
_entry.id   AF-A0A0A0KLT0-F1
#
_cell.length_a   1.000
_cell.length_b   1.000
_cell.length_c   1.000
_cell.angle_alpha   90.00
_cell.angle_beta   90.00
_cell.angle_gamma   90.00
#
_symmetry.space_group_name_H-M   'P 1'
#
loop_
_entity.id
_entity.type
_entity.pdbx_description
1 polymer ?
#
loop_
_entity_poly.entity_id
_entity_poly.type
_entity_poly.pdbx_seq_one_letter_code
_entity_poly.pdbx_strand_id
1 'polypeptide(L)'
;MSSTSNSKEEMSLKLFIDKSKRKILFAEADKSFIDFLFAILTLPISSILGLVPVGAKAGPFTNLYNSVENLDAVNYFQENHLKNNLLKPKLHIPKSRIPLFPINDFLLNKW
;
A
#
# COMPACT_ATOMS: atom_id res chain seq x y z
N MET A 1 3.77 -16.89 -34.07
CA MET A 1 4.72 -16.51 -33.02
C MET A 1 4.42 -15.08 -32.60
N SER A 2 3.95 -14.81 -31.38
CA SER A 2 3.92 -13.45 -30.84
C SER A 2 5.21 -13.21 -30.06
N SER A 3 6.05 -12.33 -30.57
CA SER A 3 7.24 -11.84 -29.87
C SER A 3 6.79 -11.02 -28.67
N THR A 4 6.85 -11.60 -27.47
CA THR A 4 6.61 -10.88 -26.21
C THR A 4 7.81 -9.97 -25.96
N SER A 5 7.74 -8.72 -26.42
CA SER A 5 8.71 -7.70 -26.04
C SER A 5 8.49 -7.37 -24.57
N ASN A 6 9.44 -7.76 -23.72
CA ASN A 6 9.42 -7.48 -22.29
C ASN A 6 9.70 -5.97 -22.07
N SER A 7 8.68 -5.13 -22.27
CA SER A 7 8.75 -3.69 -22.01
C SER A 7 8.64 -3.46 -20.51
N LYS A 8 9.69 -2.94 -19.88
CA LYS A 8 9.62 -2.46 -18.49
C LYS A 8 8.57 -1.36 -18.42
N GLU A 9 7.50 -1.56 -17.64
CA GLU A 9 6.54 -0.50 -17.34
C GLU A 9 7.21 0.50 -16.38
N GLU A 10 7.68 1.61 -16.95
CA GLU A 10 8.30 2.68 -16.19
C GLU A 10 7.23 3.71 -15.81
N MET A 11 7.10 3.99 -14.52
CA MET A 11 6.20 5.03 -14.01
C MET A 11 6.95 6.35 -13.91
N SER A 12 6.30 7.45 -14.30
CA SER A 12 6.89 8.78 -14.29
C SER A 12 6.09 9.77 -13.43
N LEU A 13 6.82 10.58 -12.66
CA LEU A 13 6.29 11.67 -11.85
C LEU A 13 7.15 12.91 -12.06
N LYS A 14 6.53 13.98 -12.55
CA LYS A 14 7.18 15.27 -12.81
C LYS A 14 6.81 16.27 -11.72
N LEU A 15 7.82 16.81 -11.05
CA LEU A 15 7.66 17.77 -9.97
C LEU A 15 8.06 19.18 -10.43
N PHE A 16 7.19 20.16 -10.18
CA PHE A 16 7.49 21.58 -10.38
C PHE A 16 7.88 22.18 -9.03
N ILE A 17 9.15 22.54 -8.87
CA ILE A 17 9.73 22.94 -7.58
C ILE A 17 10.19 24.39 -7.61
N ASP A 18 9.69 25.20 -6.67
CA ASP A 18 10.31 26.49 -6.32
C ASP A 18 11.51 26.22 -5.41
N LYS A 19 12.70 26.23 -6.01
CA LYS A 19 13.96 25.98 -5.28
C LYS A 19 14.29 27.06 -4.27
N SER A 20 13.87 28.31 -4.51
CA SER A 20 14.14 29.44 -3.61
C SER A 20 13.39 29.28 -2.29
N LYS A 21 12.13 28.85 -2.37
CA LYS A 21 11.27 28.61 -1.20
C LYS A 21 11.34 27.18 -0.69
N ARG A 22 12.07 26.30 -1.38
CA ARG A 22 12.13 24.84 -1.12
C ARG A 22 10.73 24.21 -1.06
N LYS A 23 9.86 24.55 -2.02
CA LYS A 23 8.48 24.05 -2.08
C LYS A 23 8.17 23.38 -3.41
N ILE A 24 7.37 22.32 -3.37
CA ILE A 24 6.76 21.72 -4.56
C ILE A 24 5.49 22.50 -4.86
N LEU A 25 5.36 23.01 -6.08
CA LEU A 25 4.20 23.77 -6.55
C LEU A 25 3.16 22.84 -7.16
N PHE A 26 3.59 21.92 -8.02
CA PHE A 26 2.72 20.98 -8.73
C PHE A 26 3.44 19.64 -8.93
N ALA A 27 2.66 18.58 -9.06
CA ALA A 27 3.12 17.26 -9.46
C ALA A 27 2.20 16.75 -10.58
N GLU A 28 2.79 16.38 -11.70
CA GLU A 28 2.12 15.77 -12.85
C GLU A 28 2.57 14.32 -12.94
N ALA A 29 1.62 13.39 -13.07
CA ALA A 29 1.89 11.95 -13.07
C ALA A 29 1.20 11.28 -14.26
N ASP A 30 1.81 10.22 -14.78
CA ASP A 30 1.17 9.39 -15.79
C ASP A 30 0.06 8.50 -15.20
N LYS A 31 -0.76 7.94 -16.09
CA LYS A 31 -1.89 7.09 -15.71
C LYS A 31 -1.44 5.91 -14.83
N SER A 32 -0.32 5.28 -15.16
CA SER A 32 0.20 4.11 -14.44
C SER A 32 0.55 4.45 -13.00
N PHE A 33 1.18 5.60 -12.74
CA PHE A 33 1.45 6.08 -11.40
C PHE A 33 0.16 6.37 -10.61
N ILE A 34 -0.84 6.98 -11.26
CA ILE A 34 -2.13 7.29 -10.62
C ILE A 34 -2.88 6.00 -10.27
N ASP A 35 -2.96 5.03 -11.19
CA ASP A 35 -3.59 3.73 -10.93
C ASP A 35 -2.90 3.00 -9.77
N PHE A 36 -1.57 3.04 -9.72
CA PHE A 36 -0.79 2.49 -8.61
C PHE A 36 -1.10 3.18 -7.27
N LEU A 37 -1.16 4.52 -7.26
CA LEU A 37 -1.51 5.29 -6.07
C LEU A 37 -2.92 4.92 -5.56
N PHE A 38 -3.90 4.83 -6.46
CA PHE A 38 -5.26 4.43 -6.10
C PHE A 38 -5.33 2.97 -5.62
N ALA A 39 -4.53 2.07 -6.19
CA ALA A 39 -4.44 0.70 -5.69
C ALA A 39 -3.96 0.68 -4.23
N ILE A 40 -2.95 1.47 -3.87
CA ILE A 40 -2.50 1.61 -2.46
C ILE A 40 -3.62 2.18 -1.59
N LEU A 41 -4.30 3.23 -2.03
CA LEU A 41 -5.37 3.88 -1.26
C LEU A 41 -6.60 2.97 -1.08
N THR A 42 -6.79 2.01 -1.98
CA THR A 42 -7.88 1.02 -1.90
C THR A 42 -7.53 -0.15 -0.97
N LEU A 43 -6.27 -0.28 -0.53
CA LEU A 43 -5.89 -1.36 0.38
C LEU A 43 -6.62 -1.19 1.73
N PRO A 44 -7.22 -2.26 2.26
CA PRO A 44 -7.71 -2.25 3.63
C PRO A 44 -6.59 -1.82 4.58
N ILE A 45 -6.92 -1.00 5.57
CA ILE A 45 -5.96 -0.50 6.58
C ILE A 45 -5.17 -1.66 7.20
N SER A 46 -5.84 -2.79 7.44
CA SER A 46 -5.22 -4.03 7.95
C SER A 46 -4.11 -4.59 7.06
N SER A 47 -4.24 -4.49 5.73
CA SER A 47 -3.20 -4.89 4.78
C SER A 47 -1.96 -4.01 4.88
N ILE A 48 -2.15 -2.70 5.06
CA ILE A 48 -1.04 -1.74 5.20
C ILE A 48 -0.29 -1.99 6.51
N LEU A 49 -1.01 -2.26 7.61
CA LEU A 49 -0.39 -2.60 8.90
C LEU A 49 0.42 -3.90 8.83
N GLY A 50 -0.06 -4.90 8.09
CA GLY A 50 0.67 -6.16 7.87
C GLY A 50 1.98 -6.01 7.08
N LEU A 51 2.15 -4.90 6.36
CA LEU A 51 3.38 -4.59 5.61
C LEU A 51 4.41 -3.80 6.43
N VAL A 52 4.06 -3.34 7.64
CA VAL A 52 5.00 -2.63 8.54
C VAL A 52 6.02 -3.63 9.09
N PRO A 53 7.32 -3.49 8.77
CA PRO A 53 8.34 -4.41 9.27
C PRO A 53 8.40 -4.37 10.80
N VAL A 54 8.59 -5.54 11.43
CA VAL A 54 8.85 -5.63 12.87
C VAL A 54 10.15 -4.88 13.17
N GLY A 55 10.09 -3.82 13.98
CA GLY A 55 11.24 -2.97 14.28
C GLY A 55 11.47 -1.81 13.29
N ALA A 56 10.49 -1.50 12.43
CA ALA A 56 10.56 -0.30 11.59
C ALA A 56 10.75 0.96 12.45
N LYS A 57 11.62 1.87 11.97
CA LYS A 57 11.82 3.18 12.60
C LYS A 57 10.51 3.97 12.63
N ALA A 58 10.36 4.83 13.63
CA ALA A 58 9.20 5.69 13.80
C ALA A 58 8.84 6.42 12.50
N GLY A 59 7.64 6.18 11.99
CA GLY A 59 7.08 6.75 10.78
C GLY A 59 5.54 6.69 10.80
N PRO A 60 4.88 7.24 9.78
CA PRO A 60 3.41 7.33 9.77
C PRO A 60 2.72 5.98 9.94
N PHE A 61 3.24 4.92 9.30
CA PHE A 61 2.66 3.58 9.39
C PHE A 61 2.94 2.88 10.71
N THR A 62 4.08 3.11 11.36
CA THR A 62 4.32 2.59 12.72
C THR A 62 3.46 3.31 13.74
N ASN A 63 3.23 4.62 13.56
CA ASN A 63 2.32 5.39 14.42
C ASN A 63 0.88 4.88 14.28
N LEU A 64 0.44 4.61 13.05
CA LEU A 64 -0.86 4.01 12.80
C LEU A 64 -0.96 2.61 13.40
N TYR A 65 0.05 1.75 13.22
CA TYR A 65 0.12 0.42 13.83
C TYR A 65 -0.02 0.51 15.36
N ASN A 66 0.81 1.34 16.01
CA ASN A 66 0.79 1.54 17.45
C ASN A 66 -0.55 2.11 17.93
N SER A 67 -1.18 3.00 17.15
CA SER A 67 -2.50 3.53 17.51
C SER A 67 -3.57 2.44 17.48
N VAL A 68 -3.54 1.53 16.49
CA VAL A 68 -4.47 0.39 16.40
C VAL A 68 -4.16 -0.63 17.49
N GLU A 69 -2.87 -0.87 17.80
CA GLU A 69 -2.44 -1.76 18.88
C GLU A 69 -2.89 -1.27 20.25
N ASN A 70 -2.84 0.05 20.48
CA ASN A 70 -3.28 0.67 21.74
C ASN A 70 -4.78 0.99 21.79
N LEU A 71 -5.53 0.78 20.71
CA LEU A 71 -6.97 1.03 20.69
C LEU A 71 -7.70 0.09 21.66
N ASP A 72 -8.58 0.61 22.49
CA ASP A 72 -9.34 -0.20 23.44
C ASP A 72 -10.31 -1.13 22.70
N ALA A 73 -9.99 -2.43 22.70
CA ALA A 73 -10.73 -3.40 21.91
C ALA A 73 -12.15 -3.61 22.44
N VAL A 74 -12.34 -3.46 23.75
CA VAL A 74 -13.60 -3.77 24.44
C VAL A 74 -14.67 -2.73 24.14
N ASN A 75 -14.26 -1.47 23.99
CA ASN A 75 -15.16 -0.35 23.78
C ASN A 75 -15.42 -0.02 22.31
N TYR A 76 -14.47 -0.34 21.41
CA TYR A 76 -14.55 0.05 20.00
C TYR A 76 -14.79 -1.11 19.03
N PHE A 77 -14.61 -2.37 19.44
CA PHE A 77 -14.97 -3.53 18.65
C PHE A 77 -16.01 -4.37 19.36
N GLN A 78 -17.03 -4.81 18.64
CA GLN A 78 -17.97 -5.82 19.15
C GLN A 78 -17.25 -7.13 19.50
N GLU A 79 -16.14 -7.43 18.84
CA GLU A 79 -15.41 -8.68 19.00
C GLU A 79 -13.90 -8.45 19.00
N ASN A 80 -13.21 -8.88 20.06
CA ASN A 80 -11.76 -8.70 20.24
C ASN A 80 -10.90 -9.33 19.11
N HIS A 81 -11.45 -10.32 18.40
CA HIS A 81 -10.73 -10.95 17.30
C HIS A 81 -10.63 -10.05 16.06
N LEU A 82 -11.49 -9.03 15.92
CA LEU A 82 -11.42 -8.04 14.82
C LEU A 82 -10.14 -7.20 14.92
N LYS A 83 -9.79 -6.72 16.13
CA LYS A 83 -8.52 -6.01 16.37
C LYS A 83 -7.31 -6.86 15.99
N ASN A 84 -7.33 -8.14 16.37
CA ASN A 84 -6.27 -9.07 16.01
C ASN A 84 -6.19 -9.31 14.50
N ASN A 85 -7.33 -9.38 13.79
CA ASN A 85 -7.37 -9.47 12.33
C ASN A 85 -6.89 -8.18 11.65
N LEU A 86 -7.02 -7.01 12.29
CA LEU A 86 -6.48 -5.74 11.77
C LEU A 86 -4.96 -5.66 11.91
N LEU A 87 -4.41 -6.09 13.05
CA LEU A 87 -2.97 -6.10 13.30
C LEU A 87 -2.25 -7.24 12.58
N LYS A 88 -2.97 -8.33 12.31
CA LYS A 88 -2.48 -9.55 11.66
C LYS A 88 -3.50 -9.98 10.61
N PRO A 89 -3.54 -9.30 9.45
CA PRO A 89 -4.46 -9.64 8.38
C PRO A 89 -4.25 -11.10 7.98
N LYS A 90 -5.30 -11.90 8.11
CA LYS A 90 -5.37 -13.18 7.41
C LYS A 90 -5.63 -12.84 5.96
N LEU A 91 -4.61 -12.95 5.11
CA LEU A 91 -4.79 -12.83 3.67
C LEU A 91 -5.75 -13.93 3.23
N HIS A 92 -7.03 -13.59 3.05
CA HIS A 92 -7.97 -14.47 2.37
C HIS A 92 -7.64 -14.37 0.89
N ILE A 93 -6.66 -15.16 0.44
CA ILE A 93 -6.41 -15.35 -0.98
C ILE A 93 -7.62 -16.11 -1.51
N PRO A 94 -8.54 -15.49 -2.27
CA PRO A 94 -9.71 -16.20 -2.76
C PRO A 94 -9.22 -17.32 -3.67
N LYS A 95 -9.68 -18.55 -3.44
CA LYS A 95 -9.44 -19.67 -4.38
C LYS A 95 -10.20 -19.51 -5.71
N SER A 96 -10.97 -18.44 -5.88
CA SER A 96 -11.77 -18.15 -7.07
C SER A 96 -11.21 -16.97 -7.87
N ARG A 97 -11.07 -17.22 -9.17
CA ARG A 97 -10.61 -16.35 -10.27
C ARG A 97 -11.42 -15.06 -10.42
N ILE A 98 -11.29 -14.12 -9.49
CA ILE A 98 -11.58 -12.71 -9.78
C ILE A 98 -10.21 -12.03 -9.83
N PRO A 99 -9.86 -11.32 -10.92
CA PRO A 99 -8.66 -10.52 -10.93
C PRO A 99 -8.89 -9.34 -9.99
N LEU A 100 -8.60 -9.53 -8.68
CA LEU A 100 -7.95 -8.46 -7.95
C LEU A 100 -6.76 -8.07 -8.84
N PHE A 101 -6.65 -6.78 -9.18
CA PHE A 101 -5.49 -6.24 -9.90
C PHE A 101 -4.24 -7.00 -9.46
N PRO A 102 -3.45 -7.54 -10.39
CA PRO A 102 -2.43 -8.53 -10.08
C PRO A 102 -1.38 -7.91 -9.15
N ILE A 103 -1.57 -8.07 -7.84
CA ILE A 103 -0.57 -7.73 -6.82
C ILE A 103 0.71 -8.55 -7.08
N ASN A 104 0.58 -9.66 -7.79
CA ASN A 104 1.69 -10.49 -8.25
C ASN A 104 2.60 -9.80 -9.27
N ASP A 105 2.18 -8.74 -9.98
CA ASP A 105 3.10 -8.01 -10.87
C ASP A 105 3.97 -7.01 -10.10
N PHE A 106 3.57 -6.60 -8.89
CA PHE A 106 4.35 -5.67 -8.07
C PHE A 106 5.39 -6.35 -7.16
N LEU A 107 5.23 -7.64 -6.84
CA LEU A 107 6.06 -8.34 -5.84
C LEU A 107 6.82 -9.57 -6.36
N LEU A 108 6.72 -9.94 -7.64
CA LEU A 108 7.42 -11.10 -8.21
C LEU A 108 8.46 -10.76 -9.28
N ASN A 109 9.20 -9.65 -9.13
CA ASN A 109 10.54 -9.56 -9.70
C ASN A 109 11.53 -8.96 -8.69
N LYS A 110 12.30 -9.87 -8.11
CA LYS A 110 13.60 -9.68 -7.48
C LYS A 110 14.48 -8.70 -8.28
N TRP A 111 15.26 -7.91 -7.54
CA TRP A 111 16.51 -7.21 -7.89
C TRP A 111 17.06 -7.43 -9.31
#